data_AF-A0A365PXH2-F1
#
_entry.id   AF-A0A365PXH2-F1
#
_cell.length_a   1.000
_cell.length_b   1.000
_cell.length_c   1.000
_cell.angle_alpha   90.00
_cell.angle_beta   90.00
_cell.angle_gamma   90.00
#
_symmetry.space_group_name_H-M   'P 1'
#
loop_
_entity.id
_entity.type
_entity.pdbx_description
1 polymer ?
#
loop_
_entity_poly.entity_id
_entity_poly.type
_entity_poly.pdbx_seq_one_letter_code
_entity_poly.pdbx_strand_id
1 'polypeptide(L)'
;MDVFSSLVEEQKSKSEVVQLFGVILYTDKHPNIKKVLRDDDYWLALHELTGENFAVFSVRPEKGRYELPKFPPGVIGMMIQIWKEPRDNQKLLNLFEIESTEKLPLLLLFTEINGEYLSVQFNINDTSETEAYNTTKEHLEFACSVISGIKKENYGNPEGVFAALSLQNDQRQAWKIVKNGINIYAYIKGLLP
;
A
#
# COMPACT_ATOMS: atom_id res chain seq x y z
N MET A 1 12.80 -17.80 -11.65
CA MET A 1 12.14 -18.50 -10.54
C MET A 1 12.36 -17.58 -9.36
N ASP A 2 11.33 -16.80 -9.07
CA ASP A 2 11.49 -15.45 -8.53
C ASP A 2 11.36 -15.46 -7.00
N VAL A 3 12.33 -14.84 -6.33
CA VAL A 3 12.56 -14.87 -4.87
C VAL A 3 11.34 -14.38 -4.08
N PHE A 4 10.56 -13.45 -4.64
CA PHE A 4 9.39 -12.86 -3.97
C PHE A 4 8.15 -13.74 -4.04
N SER A 5 7.90 -14.39 -5.18
CA SER A 5 6.82 -15.37 -5.30
C SER A 5 7.06 -16.58 -4.42
N SER A 6 8.33 -17.03 -4.32
CA SER A 6 8.69 -18.01 -3.29
C SER A 6 8.48 -17.46 -1.89
N LEU A 7 8.78 -16.20 -1.58
CA LEU A 7 8.54 -15.62 -0.25
C LEU A 7 7.05 -15.52 0.10
N VAL A 8 6.19 -15.06 -0.82
CA VAL A 8 4.74 -14.96 -0.55
C VAL A 8 4.10 -16.34 -0.51
N GLU A 9 4.48 -17.28 -1.38
CA GLU A 9 4.01 -18.67 -1.28
C GLU A 9 4.59 -19.40 -0.05
N GLU A 10 5.83 -19.12 0.35
CA GLU A 10 6.46 -19.65 1.56
C GLU A 10 5.73 -19.11 2.79
N GLN A 11 5.37 -17.82 2.82
CA GLN A 11 4.57 -17.22 3.89
C GLN A 11 3.10 -17.69 3.85
N LYS A 12 2.48 -17.87 2.67
CA LYS A 12 1.15 -18.49 2.54
C LYS A 12 1.15 -19.98 2.92
N SER A 13 2.27 -20.69 2.72
CA SER A 13 2.42 -22.11 3.09
C SER A 13 2.67 -22.31 4.58
N LYS A 14 3.18 -21.27 5.27
CA LYS A 14 3.17 -21.19 6.73
C LYS A 14 1.75 -20.86 7.18
N SER A 15 0.98 -21.90 7.46
CA SER A 15 -0.43 -21.85 7.89
C SER A 15 -0.73 -21.00 9.14
N GLU A 16 0.27 -20.33 9.72
CA GLU A 16 0.17 -19.46 10.90
C GLU A 16 0.17 -17.97 10.56
N VAL A 17 0.47 -17.57 9.32
CA VAL A 17 0.54 -16.15 8.91
C VAL A 17 -0.82 -15.70 8.38
N VAL A 18 -1.29 -14.55 8.89
CA VAL A 18 -2.53 -13.94 8.42
C VAL A 18 -2.36 -13.52 6.97
N GLN A 19 -3.35 -13.78 6.10
CA GLN A 19 -3.34 -13.39 4.69
C GLN A 19 -3.54 -11.87 4.49
N LEU A 20 -2.87 -11.05 5.29
CA LEU A 20 -2.81 -9.60 5.18
C LEU A 20 -1.42 -9.21 4.67
N PHE A 21 -1.37 -8.19 3.82
CA PHE A 21 -0.12 -7.65 3.30
C PHE A 21 -0.15 -6.13 3.35
N GLY A 22 0.97 -5.51 3.73
CA GLY A 22 1.15 -4.06 3.72
C GLY A 22 2.02 -3.62 2.54
N VAL A 23 1.71 -2.48 1.93
CA VAL A 23 2.51 -1.82 0.89
C VAL A 23 2.66 -0.35 1.23
N ILE A 24 3.88 0.09 1.48
CA ILE A 24 4.22 1.50 1.64
C ILE A 24 4.53 2.07 0.25
N LEU A 25 3.68 2.97 -0.22
CA LEU A 25 3.82 3.67 -1.49
C LEU A 25 4.39 5.07 -1.26
N TYR A 26 5.50 5.37 -1.94
CA TYR A 26 6.16 6.67 -1.86
C TYR A 26 6.84 7.03 -3.18
N THR A 27 7.19 8.30 -3.35
CA THR A 27 7.96 8.79 -4.52
C THR A 27 9.19 9.54 -4.06
N ASP A 28 10.07 9.91 -4.99
CA ASP A 28 11.25 10.74 -4.68
C ASP A 28 10.90 12.17 -4.20
N LYS A 29 9.62 12.57 -4.17
CA LYS A 29 9.16 13.79 -3.46
C LYS A 29 9.19 13.66 -1.95
N HIS A 30 9.31 12.43 -1.43
CA HIS A 30 9.15 12.13 -0.02
C HIS A 30 10.51 11.70 0.57
N PRO A 31 11.39 12.64 0.92
CA PRO A 31 12.74 12.32 1.36
C PRO A 31 12.74 11.66 2.74
N ASN A 32 11.80 11.99 3.62
CA ASN A 32 11.82 11.52 5.00
C ASN A 32 11.41 10.05 5.08
N ILE A 33 10.33 9.64 4.42
CA ILE A 33 9.94 8.22 4.30
C ILE A 33 11.03 7.41 3.60
N LYS A 34 11.69 7.98 2.58
CA LYS A 34 12.79 7.31 1.88
C LYS A 34 13.99 7.05 2.80
N LYS A 35 14.25 7.93 3.76
CA LYS A 35 15.30 7.70 4.78
C LYS A 35 14.87 6.63 5.77
N VAL A 36 13.66 6.75 6.34
CA VAL A 36 13.10 5.77 7.27
C VAL A 36 13.11 4.35 6.70
N LEU A 37 12.79 4.20 5.42
CA LEU A 37 12.78 2.89 4.75
C LEU A 37 14.17 2.38 4.31
N ARG A 38 15.20 3.24 4.31
CA ARG A 38 16.57 2.88 3.93
C ARG A 38 17.48 2.66 5.12
N ASP A 39 17.11 3.25 6.25
CA ASP A 39 17.80 3.09 7.50
C ASP A 39 17.41 1.74 8.11
N ASP A 40 18.40 0.88 8.30
CA ASP A 40 18.19 -0.48 8.77
C ASP A 40 17.61 -0.49 10.19
N ASP A 41 17.96 0.47 11.05
CA ASP A 41 17.48 0.50 12.44
C ASP A 41 15.98 0.81 12.48
N TYR A 42 15.53 1.78 11.67
CA TYR A 42 14.11 2.08 11.54
C TYR A 42 13.34 0.91 10.90
N TRP A 43 13.89 0.31 9.84
CA TRP A 43 13.24 -0.81 9.18
C TRP A 43 13.13 -2.04 10.07
N LEU A 44 14.18 -2.37 10.84
CA LEU A 44 14.18 -3.44 11.82
C LEU A 44 13.16 -3.19 12.92
N ALA A 45 13.05 -1.95 13.42
CA ALA A 45 12.03 -1.62 14.43
C ALA A 45 10.59 -1.81 13.91
N LEU A 46 10.33 -1.48 12.65
CA LEU A 46 9.03 -1.77 12.01
C LEU A 46 8.83 -3.28 11.81
N HIS A 47 9.89 -4.02 11.47
CA HIS A 47 9.83 -5.46 11.31
C HIS A 47 9.53 -6.17 12.63
N GLU A 48 10.21 -5.81 13.73
CA GLU A 48 9.96 -6.32 15.08
C GLU A 48 8.51 -6.06 15.52
N LEU A 49 7.96 -4.90 15.15
CA LEU A 49 6.56 -4.58 15.42
C LEU A 49 5.60 -5.52 14.68
N THR A 50 5.81 -5.71 13.38
CA THR A 50 4.93 -6.56 12.56
C THR A 50 5.11 -8.04 12.87
N GLY A 51 6.32 -8.44 13.25
CA GLY A 51 6.71 -9.82 13.54
C GLY A 51 6.32 -10.79 12.42
N GLU A 52 5.75 -11.92 12.81
CA GLU A 52 5.22 -12.94 11.90
C GLU A 52 3.73 -12.74 11.58
N ASN A 53 3.13 -11.62 12.02
CA ASN A 53 1.68 -11.41 11.87
C ASN A 53 1.30 -11.16 10.41
N PHE A 54 2.05 -10.31 9.71
CA PHE A 54 1.84 -10.00 8.29
C PHE A 54 3.08 -9.36 7.65
N ALA A 55 3.22 -9.46 6.33
CA ALA A 55 4.37 -8.92 5.61
C ALA A 55 4.12 -7.50 5.10
N VAL A 56 5.13 -6.63 5.21
CA VAL A 56 5.11 -5.25 4.70
C VAL A 56 6.15 -5.08 3.60
N PHE A 57 5.73 -4.48 2.49
CA PHE A 57 6.55 -4.19 1.33
C PHE A 57 6.66 -2.69 1.13
N SER A 58 7.72 -2.23 0.46
CA SER A 58 7.83 -0.85 0.02
C SER A 58 7.92 -0.79 -1.50
N VAL A 59 7.15 0.11 -2.11
CA VAL A 59 7.09 0.27 -3.57
C VAL A 59 7.21 1.75 -3.90
N ARG A 60 8.09 2.04 -4.86
CA ARG A 60 8.37 3.40 -5.30
C ARG A 60 7.85 3.62 -6.73
N PRO A 61 6.58 4.04 -6.92
CA PRO A 61 6.07 4.43 -8.23
C PRO A 61 6.84 5.62 -8.81
N GLU A 62 6.74 5.79 -10.14
CA GLU A 62 7.30 6.95 -10.82
C GLU A 62 6.61 8.23 -10.35
N LYS A 63 7.33 9.34 -10.38
CA LYS A 63 6.79 10.62 -9.93
C LYS A 63 5.96 11.27 -11.04
N GLY A 64 4.68 11.54 -10.76
CA GLY A 64 3.85 12.40 -11.61
C GLY A 64 4.26 13.87 -11.56
N ARG A 65 3.76 14.64 -12.53
CA ARG A 65 4.09 16.06 -12.69
C ARG A 65 2.87 16.88 -13.07
N TYR A 66 2.82 18.12 -12.57
CA TYR A 66 1.83 19.09 -13.03
C TYR A 66 2.25 19.62 -14.40
N GLU A 67 1.34 19.55 -15.36
CA GLU A 67 1.49 20.17 -16.68
C GLU A 67 0.34 21.13 -16.92
N LEU A 68 0.58 22.17 -17.72
CA LEU A 68 -0.50 22.97 -18.25
C LEU A 68 -1.23 22.18 -19.35
N PRO A 69 -2.57 22.25 -19.42
CA PRO A 69 -3.33 21.60 -20.46
C PRO A 69 -2.91 22.13 -21.84
N LYS A 70 -2.80 21.22 -22.82
CA LYS A 70 -2.56 21.58 -24.21
C LYS A 70 -3.90 21.83 -24.88
N PHE A 71 -4.08 23.02 -25.43
CA PHE A 71 -5.29 23.36 -26.18
C PHE A 71 -5.03 23.25 -27.68
N PRO A 72 -5.99 22.72 -28.46
CA PRO A 72 -5.91 22.79 -29.91
C PRO A 72 -5.95 24.25 -30.39
N PRO A 73 -5.36 24.57 -31.56
CA PRO A 73 -5.33 25.93 -32.08
C PRO A 73 -6.73 26.53 -32.21
N GLY A 74 -6.92 27.75 -31.73
CA GLY A 74 -8.20 28.49 -31.81
C GLY A 74 -9.17 28.26 -30.65
N VAL A 75 -8.83 27.42 -29.67
CA VAL A 75 -9.64 27.20 -28.46
C VAL A 75 -9.01 27.91 -27.26
N ILE A 76 -9.77 28.79 -26.61
CA ILE A 76 -9.40 29.37 -25.32
C ILE A 76 -9.88 28.42 -24.23
N GLY A 77 -8.95 27.92 -23.42
CA GLY A 77 -9.26 27.08 -22.28
C GLY A 77 -8.62 27.59 -20.99
N MET A 78 -9.08 27.04 -19.87
CA MET A 78 -8.61 27.45 -18.54
C MET A 78 -7.18 26.95 -18.29
N MET A 79 -6.26 27.85 -17.92
CA MET A 79 -4.86 27.54 -17.63
C MET A 79 -4.66 27.01 -16.20
N ILE A 80 -5.37 25.95 -15.84
CA ILE A 80 -5.23 25.29 -14.54
C ILE A 80 -4.26 24.12 -14.68
N GLN A 81 -3.29 24.00 -13.78
CA GLN A 81 -2.37 22.89 -13.76
C GLN A 81 -3.10 21.57 -13.51
N ILE A 82 -2.86 20.57 -14.35
CA ILE A 82 -3.42 19.23 -14.21
C ILE A 82 -2.32 18.25 -13.79
N TRP A 83 -2.63 17.40 -12.82
CA TRP A 83 -1.73 16.31 -12.46
C TRP A 83 -1.67 15.30 -13.60
N LYS A 84 -0.47 15.05 -14.11
CA LYS A 84 -0.24 14.06 -15.15
C LYS A 84 0.47 12.85 -14.55
N GLU A 85 -0.29 11.79 -14.47
CA GLU A 85 0.17 10.50 -13.99
C GLU A 85 1.07 9.81 -15.03
N PRO A 86 2.25 9.28 -14.63
CA PRO A 86 3.08 8.44 -15.49
C PRO A 86 2.33 7.19 -15.93
N ARG A 87 2.55 6.77 -17.18
CA ARG A 87 1.91 5.57 -17.73
C ARG A 87 2.29 4.30 -16.96
N ASP A 88 3.51 4.27 -16.45
CA ASP A 88 4.07 3.11 -15.74
C ASP A 88 3.37 2.88 -14.40
N ASN A 89 2.78 3.93 -13.81
CA ASN A 89 1.99 3.82 -12.58
C ASN A 89 0.56 3.31 -12.82
N GLN A 90 0.02 3.39 -14.04
CA GLN A 90 -1.40 3.08 -14.30
C GLN A 90 -1.80 1.68 -13.82
N LYS A 91 -0.91 0.70 -13.98
CA LYS A 91 -1.16 -0.67 -13.54
C LYS A 91 -1.22 -0.77 -12.02
N LEU A 92 -0.36 -0.06 -11.29
CA LEU A 92 -0.38 -0.01 -9.82
C LEU A 92 -1.64 0.73 -9.31
N LEU A 93 -1.97 1.85 -9.94
CA LEU A 93 -3.11 2.68 -9.57
C LEU A 93 -4.45 1.98 -9.82
N ASN A 94 -4.60 1.32 -10.98
CA ASN A 94 -5.79 0.55 -11.29
C ASN A 94 -5.93 -0.67 -10.36
N LEU A 95 -4.82 -1.28 -9.97
CA LEU A 95 -4.80 -2.48 -9.12
C LEU A 95 -5.22 -2.19 -7.68
N PHE A 96 -4.83 -1.04 -7.15
CA PHE A 96 -5.18 -0.60 -5.80
C PHE A 96 -6.31 0.42 -5.75
N GLU A 97 -6.96 0.70 -6.89
CA GLU A 97 -7.95 1.78 -7.10
C GLU A 97 -7.53 3.14 -6.51
N ILE A 98 -6.23 3.43 -6.57
CA ILE A 98 -5.66 4.71 -6.17
C ILE A 98 -5.93 5.68 -7.31
N GLU A 99 -6.58 6.81 -7.01
CA GLU A 99 -6.98 7.79 -8.02
C GLU A 99 -5.78 8.45 -8.70
N SER A 100 -4.70 8.65 -7.94
CA SER A 100 -3.53 9.41 -8.37
C SER A 100 -2.37 9.22 -7.40
N THR A 101 -1.13 9.30 -7.90
CA THR A 101 0.07 9.36 -7.04
C THR A 101 0.28 10.73 -6.37
N GLU A 102 -0.62 11.69 -6.61
CA GLU A 102 -0.58 13.04 -6.02
C GLU A 102 -0.62 13.04 -4.49
N LYS A 103 -1.38 12.12 -3.87
CA LYS A 103 -1.62 12.07 -2.41
C LYS A 103 -0.66 11.12 -1.65
N LEU A 104 0.41 10.66 -2.30
CA LEU A 104 1.46 9.91 -1.63
C LEU A 104 2.18 10.79 -0.58
N PRO A 105 2.80 10.20 0.46
CA PRO A 105 2.99 8.76 0.70
C PRO A 105 1.81 8.11 1.46
N LEU A 106 1.60 6.82 1.22
CA LEU A 106 0.52 6.05 1.87
C LEU A 106 0.94 4.62 2.20
N LEU A 107 0.38 4.08 3.28
CA LEU A 107 0.40 2.66 3.61
C LEU A 107 -0.91 2.05 3.13
N LEU A 108 -0.81 1.01 2.32
CA LEU A 108 -1.94 0.24 1.83
C LEU A 108 -1.90 -1.14 2.46
N LEU A 109 -2.93 -1.51 3.21
CA LEU A 109 -3.11 -2.88 3.70
C LEU A 109 -4.09 -3.57 2.78
N PHE A 110 -3.76 -4.78 2.30
CA PHE A 110 -4.65 -5.54 1.44
C PHE A 110 -4.69 -7.03 1.80
N THR A 111 -5.80 -7.66 1.45
CA THR A 111 -5.99 -9.12 1.48
C THR A 111 -6.60 -9.59 0.17
N GLU A 112 -6.42 -10.86 -0.14
CA GLU A 112 -6.99 -11.52 -1.32
C GLU A 112 -8.11 -12.45 -0.89
N ILE A 113 -9.30 -12.28 -1.43
CA ILE A 113 -10.49 -13.09 -1.16
C ILE A 113 -11.07 -13.51 -2.50
N ASN A 114 -11.05 -14.81 -2.81
CA ASN A 114 -11.68 -15.38 -4.01
C ASN A 114 -11.26 -14.71 -5.34
N GLY A 115 -10.02 -14.22 -5.42
CA GLY A 115 -9.49 -13.51 -6.60
C GLY A 115 -9.87 -12.03 -6.68
N GLU A 116 -10.60 -11.51 -5.69
CA GLU A 116 -10.82 -10.09 -5.44
C GLU A 116 -9.88 -9.60 -4.34
N TYR A 117 -9.47 -8.34 -4.40
CA TYR A 117 -8.58 -7.75 -3.40
C TYR A 117 -9.35 -6.74 -2.59
N LEU A 118 -9.21 -6.78 -1.27
CA LEU A 118 -9.77 -5.76 -0.40
C LEU A 118 -8.63 -4.95 0.19
N SER A 119 -8.68 -3.63 0.06
CA SER A 119 -7.61 -2.74 0.51
C SER A 119 -8.10 -1.60 1.38
N VAL A 120 -7.29 -1.23 2.36
CA VAL A 120 -7.45 -0.04 3.20
C VAL A 120 -6.22 0.84 3.02
N GLN A 121 -6.44 2.16 2.87
CA GLN A 121 -5.37 3.12 2.62
C GLN A 121 -5.22 4.06 3.82
N PHE A 122 -3.99 4.26 4.26
CA PHE A 122 -3.61 5.15 5.36
C PHE A 122 -2.58 6.16 4.86
N ASN A 123 -2.84 7.44 5.03
CA ASN A 123 -1.87 8.48 4.64
C ASN A 123 -0.69 8.50 5.62
N ILE A 124 0.52 8.63 5.09
CA ILE A 124 1.74 8.78 5.89
C ILE A 124 2.16 10.25 5.89
N ASN A 125 2.45 10.78 7.07
CA ASN A 125 2.93 12.15 7.20
C ASN A 125 4.43 12.23 6.93
N ASP A 126 4.85 12.94 5.87
CA ASP A 126 6.26 13.08 5.48
C ASP A 126 6.89 14.42 5.91
N THR A 127 6.30 15.15 6.86
CA THR A 127 6.83 16.47 7.29
C THR A 127 8.22 16.41 7.91
N SER A 128 8.53 15.33 8.63
CA SER A 128 9.85 15.05 9.18
C SER A 128 10.13 13.56 9.20
N GLU A 129 11.39 13.18 9.39
CA GLU A 129 11.82 11.78 9.52
C GLU A 129 11.13 11.08 10.70
N THR A 130 11.08 11.75 11.85
CA THR A 130 10.37 11.26 13.04
C THR A 130 8.88 11.09 12.80
N GLU A 131 8.23 12.05 12.13
CA GLU A 131 6.80 11.98 11.83
C GLU A 131 6.47 10.88 10.82
N ALA A 132 7.32 10.69 9.81
CA ALA A 132 7.17 9.62 8.83
C ALA A 132 7.29 8.24 9.49
N TYR A 133 8.26 8.07 10.38
CA TYR A 133 8.41 6.85 11.17
C TYR A 133 7.22 6.63 12.10
N ASN A 134 6.86 7.63 12.92
CA ASN A 134 5.79 7.50 13.91
C ASN A 134 4.44 7.22 13.24
N THR A 135 4.10 7.92 12.15
CA THR A 135 2.83 7.69 11.44
C THR A 135 2.79 6.30 10.82
N THR A 136 3.91 5.83 10.25
CA THR A 136 4.01 4.47 9.70
C THR A 136 3.85 3.43 10.81
N LYS A 137 4.55 3.64 11.93
CA LYS A 137 4.48 2.78 13.12
C LYS A 137 3.06 2.71 13.68
N GLU A 138 2.38 3.85 13.85
CA GLU A 138 1.00 3.90 14.35
C GLU A 138 0.03 3.11 13.48
N HIS A 139 0.14 3.22 12.15
CA HIS A 139 -0.73 2.46 11.24
C HIS A 139 -0.43 0.95 11.27
N LEU A 140 0.83 0.56 11.41
CA LEU A 140 1.21 -0.86 11.57
C LEU A 140 0.81 -1.41 12.94
N GLU A 141 0.93 -0.62 14.02
CA GLU A 141 0.43 -0.96 15.36
C GLU A 141 -1.08 -1.17 15.33
N PHE A 142 -1.81 -0.28 14.65
CA PHE A 142 -3.24 -0.44 14.42
C PHE A 142 -3.54 -1.77 13.72
N ALA A 143 -2.86 -2.07 12.60
CA ALA A 143 -3.03 -3.33 11.89
C ALA A 143 -2.74 -4.56 12.78
N CYS A 144 -1.64 -4.53 13.54
CA CYS A 144 -1.28 -5.60 14.47
C CYS A 144 -2.32 -5.78 15.58
N SER A 145 -2.82 -4.69 16.16
CA SER A 145 -3.83 -4.75 17.22
C SER A 145 -5.13 -5.38 16.72
N VAL A 146 -5.55 -5.06 15.50
CA VAL A 146 -6.71 -5.70 14.87
C VAL A 146 -6.43 -7.19 14.63
N ILE A 147 -5.27 -7.55 14.11
CA ILE A 147 -4.87 -8.96 13.90
C ILE A 147 -4.88 -9.74 15.21
N SER A 148 -4.34 -9.16 16.28
CA SER A 148 -4.29 -9.81 17.60
C SER A 148 -5.68 -10.02 18.21
N GLY A 149 -6.66 -9.20 17.85
CA GLY A 149 -8.07 -9.35 18.24
C GLY A 149 -8.79 -10.49 17.51
N ILE A 150 -8.22 -11.02 16.43
CA ILE A 150 -8.78 -12.14 15.67
C ILE A 150 -8.25 -13.44 16.25
N LYS A 151 -9.15 -14.38 16.56
CA LYS A 151 -8.76 -15.72 17.02
C LYS A 151 -7.91 -16.41 15.96
N LYS A 152 -6.83 -17.10 16.36
CA LYS A 152 -5.93 -17.86 15.46
C LYS A 152 -6.68 -18.83 14.52
N GLU A 153 -7.80 -19.38 14.97
CA GLU A 153 -8.72 -20.23 14.20
C GLU A 153 -9.27 -19.55 12.93
N ASN A 154 -9.34 -18.21 12.93
CA ASN A 154 -9.84 -17.39 11.84
C ASN A 154 -8.72 -16.75 11.00
N TYR A 155 -7.44 -17.08 11.23
CA TYR A 155 -6.33 -16.57 10.40
C TYR A 155 -6.42 -17.06 8.96
N GLY A 156 -7.05 -18.22 8.74
CA GLY A 156 -7.41 -18.74 7.42
C GLY A 156 -8.68 -18.11 6.81
N ASN A 157 -9.33 -17.16 7.49
CA ASN A 157 -10.52 -16.45 7.00
C ASN A 157 -10.19 -14.98 6.67
N PRO A 158 -9.70 -14.68 5.46
CA PRO A 158 -9.32 -13.33 5.05
C PRO A 158 -10.49 -12.33 5.08
N GLU A 159 -11.73 -12.78 4.87
CA GLU A 159 -12.94 -11.95 4.98
C GLU A 159 -13.15 -11.47 6.43
N GLY A 160 -13.01 -12.37 7.40
CA GLY A 160 -13.14 -12.04 8.82
C GLY A 160 -12.06 -11.08 9.31
N VAL A 161 -10.83 -11.25 8.80
CA VAL A 161 -9.70 -10.37 9.12
C VAL A 161 -9.93 -8.97 8.55
N PHE A 162 -10.33 -8.89 7.28
CA PHE A 162 -10.62 -7.62 6.64
C PHE A 162 -11.83 -6.91 7.26
N ALA A 163 -12.88 -7.66 7.62
CA ALA A 163 -14.05 -7.10 8.29
C ALA A 163 -13.70 -6.51 9.66
N ALA A 164 -12.83 -7.17 10.44
CA ALA A 164 -12.36 -6.64 11.72
C ALA A 164 -11.50 -5.37 11.55
N LEU A 165 -10.62 -5.34 10.54
CA LEU A 165 -9.84 -4.14 10.15
C LEU A 165 -10.76 -3.00 9.74
N SER A 166 -11.80 -3.30 8.99
CA SER A 166 -12.77 -2.30 8.53
C SER A 166 -13.62 -1.77 9.68
N LEU A 167 -14.14 -2.64 10.56
CA LEU A 167 -15.02 -2.28 11.68
C LEU A 167 -14.32 -1.43 12.75
N GLN A 168 -13.03 -1.65 13.02
CA GLN A 168 -12.29 -0.81 13.99
C GLN A 168 -11.80 0.51 13.37
N ASN A 169 -11.79 0.63 12.04
CA ASN A 169 -11.29 1.82 11.32
C ASN A 169 -12.37 2.85 10.94
N ASP A 170 -13.64 2.61 11.32
CA ASP A 170 -14.82 3.43 10.95
C ASP A 170 -14.74 4.92 11.33
N GLN A 171 -13.74 5.35 12.10
CA GLN A 171 -13.57 6.74 12.52
C GLN A 171 -12.54 7.56 11.74
N ARG A 172 -11.72 7.01 10.82
CA ARG A 172 -10.56 7.79 10.31
C ARG A 172 -10.33 8.02 8.81
N GLN A 173 -10.79 7.27 7.80
CA GLN A 173 -10.86 7.74 6.39
C GLN A 173 -11.41 6.73 5.36
N ALA A 174 -11.56 7.23 4.12
CA ALA A 174 -12.44 6.78 3.03
C ALA A 174 -12.25 5.34 2.51
N TRP A 175 -13.40 4.72 2.24
CA TRP A 175 -13.60 3.33 1.84
C TRP A 175 -13.50 3.15 0.32
N LYS A 176 -12.88 2.06 -0.17
CA LYS A 176 -13.08 1.54 -1.53
C LYS A 176 -13.04 0.01 -1.55
N ILE A 177 -14.15 -0.61 -1.99
CA ILE A 177 -14.23 -2.05 -2.29
C ILE A 177 -13.78 -2.24 -3.73
N VAL A 178 -12.68 -2.96 -3.94
CA VAL A 178 -12.08 -3.16 -5.27
C VAL A 178 -12.71 -4.36 -5.96
N LYS A 179 -13.17 -4.18 -7.20
CA LYS A 179 -13.62 -5.28 -8.08
C LYS A 179 -12.67 -5.42 -9.25
N ASN A 180 -11.90 -6.50 -9.31
CA ASN A 180 -11.55 -7.23 -10.54
C ASN A 180 -10.48 -8.33 -10.29
N GLY A 181 -10.82 -9.55 -10.68
CA GLY A 181 -9.87 -10.63 -10.92
C GLY A 181 -9.17 -10.47 -12.27
N ILE A 182 -7.84 -10.58 -12.26
CA ILE A 182 -6.94 -11.26 -13.22
C ILE A 182 -5.50 -10.82 -12.90
N ASN A 183 -4.72 -11.77 -12.35
CA ASN A 183 -3.24 -11.84 -12.35
C ASN A 183 -2.42 -10.65 -11.82
N ILE A 184 -2.59 -10.32 -10.53
CA ILE A 184 -1.63 -9.51 -9.74
C ILE A 184 -0.23 -10.16 -9.68
N TYR A 185 -0.18 -11.50 -9.63
CA TYR A 185 1.04 -12.33 -9.61
C TYR A 185 2.00 -12.04 -10.76
N ALA A 186 1.48 -11.75 -11.96
CA ALA A 186 2.29 -11.48 -13.15
C ALA A 186 2.86 -10.06 -13.19
N TYR A 187 2.30 -9.12 -12.43
CA TYR A 187 2.67 -7.71 -12.50
C TYR A 187 3.76 -7.32 -11.50
N ILE A 188 3.69 -7.83 -10.26
CA ILE A 188 4.76 -7.64 -9.26
C ILE A 188 6.06 -8.31 -9.76
N LYS A 189 5.94 -9.41 -10.51
CA LYS A 189 7.02 -10.10 -11.23
C LYS A 189 7.79 -9.20 -12.22
N GLY A 190 7.20 -8.09 -12.68
CA GLY A 190 7.83 -7.16 -13.62
C GLY A 190 8.41 -5.89 -13.01
N LEU A 191 8.25 -5.67 -11.70
CA LEU A 191 8.66 -4.43 -11.01
C LEU A 191 9.84 -4.61 -10.03
N LEU A 192 10.35 -5.83 -9.91
CA LEU A 192 11.60 -6.12 -9.20
C LEU A 192 12.77 -6.07 -10.20
N PRO A 193 13.93 -5.51 -9.83
CA PRO A 193 15.11 -5.46 -10.68
C PRO A 193 15.64 -6.86 -11.04
#